data_AF-A0A0F7SEE9-F1
#
_entry.id   AF-A0A0F7SEE9-F1
#
_cell.length_a   1.000
_cell.length_b   1.000
_cell.length_c   1.000
_cell.angle_alpha   90.00
_cell.angle_beta   90.00
_cell.angle_gamma   90.00
#
_symmetry.space_group_name_H-M   'P 1'
#
loop_
_entity.id
_entity.type
_entity.pdbx_description
1 polymer ?
#
loop_
_entity_poly.entity_id
_entity_poly.type
_entity_poly.pdbx_seq_one_letter_code
_entity_poly.pdbx_strand_id
1 'polypeptide(L)'
;MGIRTAVDMGVHRKHVVRSKPKAEGEMLKRAFWALYLADRELCGSTGRPLAIHDEDIDVDYPIDVDDEYWENEEEPGLAFRQPEGKPSKIGGFIQLLKLAQIHGYCLRTIYAINKSKVIKDFHSLEAQLSIVAEIDSSLNNWVQQLPDHL
;
A
#
# COMPACT_ATOMS: atom_id res chain seq x y z
N MET A 1 7.07 -15.01 7.27
CA MET A 1 6.91 -14.84 8.73
C MET A 1 6.34 -13.46 9.05
N GLY A 2 6.99 -12.36 8.67
CA GLY A 2 6.57 -10.99 9.02
C GLY A 2 5.09 -10.64 8.74
N ILE A 3 4.61 -10.80 7.49
CA ILE A 3 3.20 -10.51 7.15
C ILE A 3 2.23 -11.34 7.99
N ARG A 4 2.49 -12.64 8.16
CA ARG A 4 1.60 -13.52 8.92
C ARG A 4 1.48 -13.07 10.37
N THR A 5 2.59 -12.72 11.01
CA THR A 5 2.60 -12.18 12.37
C THR A 5 1.82 -10.86 12.46
N ALA A 6 1.99 -9.96 11.50
CA ALA A 6 1.22 -8.70 11.46
C ALA A 6 -0.30 -8.94 11.28
N VAL A 7 -0.67 -9.98 10.51
CA VAL A 7 -2.05 -10.42 10.35
C VAL A 7 -2.60 -11.01 11.65
N ASP A 8 -1.84 -11.87 12.33
CA ASP A 8 -2.24 -12.46 13.61
C ASP A 8 -2.44 -11.39 14.70
N MET A 9 -1.66 -10.29 14.64
CA MET A 9 -1.84 -9.10 15.47
C MET A 9 -3.01 -8.20 15.03
N GLY A 10 -3.60 -8.45 13.86
CA GLY A 10 -4.73 -7.69 13.33
C GLY A 10 -4.37 -6.33 12.71
N VAL A 11 -3.09 -6.02 12.47
CA VAL A 11 -2.62 -4.69 12.04
C VAL A 11 -3.13 -4.30 10.64
N HIS A 12 -3.40 -5.30 9.80
CA HIS A 12 -4.06 -5.16 8.49
C HIS A 12 -5.50 -4.59 8.59
N ARG A 13 -6.07 -4.54 9.81
CA ARG A 13 -7.45 -4.10 10.04
C ARG A 13 -7.55 -2.74 10.75
N LYS A 14 -8.33 -1.83 10.18
CA LYS A 14 -8.63 -0.48 10.68
C LYS A 14 -9.21 -0.46 12.08
N HIS A 15 -9.98 -1.46 12.48
CA HIS A 15 -10.55 -1.50 13.84
C HIS A 15 -9.47 -1.69 14.94
N VAL A 16 -8.34 -2.33 14.61
CA VAL A 16 -7.22 -2.53 15.53
C VAL A 16 -6.40 -1.24 15.64
N VAL A 17 -6.17 -0.58 14.51
CA VAL A 17 -5.47 0.71 14.45
C VAL A 17 -6.49 1.85 14.52
N ARG A 18 -6.84 2.24 15.76
CA ARG A 18 -7.87 3.25 16.10
C ARG A 18 -7.91 4.47 15.17
N SER A 19 -9.10 5.06 15.05
CA SER A 19 -9.37 6.23 14.20
C SER A 19 -8.66 7.53 14.58
N LYS A 20 -8.24 7.71 15.85
CA LYS A 20 -7.41 8.85 16.26
C LYS A 20 -5.93 8.45 16.16
N PRO A 21 -5.10 9.21 15.41
CA PRO A 21 -3.68 8.96 15.32
C PRO A 21 -3.02 8.91 16.71
N LYS A 22 -2.15 7.92 16.88
CA LYS A 22 -1.27 7.73 18.03
C LYS A 22 0.06 7.22 17.49
N ALA A 23 1.16 7.61 18.13
CA ALA A 23 2.50 7.23 17.68
C ALA A 23 2.63 5.72 17.48
N GLU A 24 2.25 4.93 18.48
CA GLU A 24 2.27 3.46 18.42
C GLU A 24 1.40 2.90 17.26
N GLY A 25 0.22 3.48 17.03
CA GLY A 25 -0.67 3.05 15.95
C GLY A 25 -0.07 3.36 14.57
N GLU A 26 0.52 4.53 14.39
CA GLU A 26 1.20 4.90 13.14
C GLU A 26 2.46 4.06 12.90
N MET A 27 3.23 3.76 13.95
CA MET A 27 4.37 2.85 13.85
C MET A 27 3.94 1.45 13.41
N LEU A 28 2.85 0.91 13.98
CA LEU A 28 2.30 -0.39 13.56
C LEU A 28 1.83 -0.37 12.10
N LYS A 29 1.10 0.67 11.68
CA LYS A 29 0.70 0.82 10.27
C LYS A 29 1.92 0.85 9.34
N ARG A 30 2.94 1.65 9.67
CA ARG A 30 4.16 1.75 8.86
C ARG A 30 4.91 0.42 8.79
N ALA A 31 5.01 -0.30 9.90
CA ALA A 31 5.62 -1.63 9.92
C ALA A 31 4.85 -2.62 9.03
N PHE A 32 3.52 -2.64 9.11
CA PHE A 32 2.68 -3.45 8.25
C PHE A 32 2.89 -3.12 6.76
N TRP A 33 2.81 -1.84 6.40
CA TRP A 33 2.98 -1.41 5.01
C TRP A 33 4.41 -1.62 4.48
N ALA A 34 5.43 -1.58 5.34
CA ALA A 34 6.81 -1.90 4.96
C ALA A 34 6.97 -3.40 4.67
N LEU A 35 6.38 -4.26 5.52
CA LEU A 35 6.33 -5.71 5.28
C LEU A 35 5.55 -6.02 3.99
N TYR A 36 4.47 -5.29 3.75
CA TYR A 36 3.66 -5.40 2.54
C TYR A 36 4.49 -5.08 1.30
N LEU A 37 5.20 -3.95 1.28
CA LEU A 37 6.05 -3.57 0.16
C LEU A 37 7.13 -4.65 -0.11
N ALA A 38 7.81 -5.10 0.94
CA ALA A 38 8.84 -6.13 0.83
C ALA A 38 8.29 -7.47 0.28
N ASP A 39 7.06 -7.85 0.64
CA ASP A 39 6.40 -9.05 0.12
C ASP A 39 6.17 -8.96 -1.40
N ARG A 40 5.70 -7.81 -1.91
CA ARG A 40 5.47 -7.62 -3.36
C ARG A 40 6.77 -7.69 -4.15
N GLU A 41 7.81 -7.00 -3.67
CA GLU A 41 9.12 -6.99 -4.34
C GLU A 41 9.75 -8.39 -4.38
N LEU A 42 9.67 -9.12 -3.26
CA LEU A 42 10.17 -10.49 -3.19
C LEU A 42 9.36 -11.43 -4.08
N CYS A 43 8.03 -11.33 -4.06
CA CYS A 43 7.16 -12.19 -4.87
C CYS A 43 7.34 -11.92 -6.36
N GLY A 44 7.43 -10.64 -6.76
CA GLY A 44 7.67 -10.25 -8.15
C GLY A 44 9.01 -10.74 -8.69
N SER A 45 10.08 -10.69 -7.88
CA SER A 45 11.41 -11.14 -8.28
C SER A 45 11.59 -12.67 -8.25
N THR A 46 10.80 -13.40 -7.45
CA THR A 46 10.98 -14.86 -7.25
C THR A 46 9.84 -15.72 -7.80
N GLY A 47 8.75 -15.12 -8.27
CA GLY A 47 7.55 -15.83 -8.76
C GLY A 47 6.73 -16.50 -7.65
N ARG A 48 6.94 -16.13 -6.39
CA ARG A 48 6.15 -16.65 -5.26
C ARG A 48 4.76 -16.01 -5.21
N PRO A 49 3.74 -16.71 -4.67
CA PRO A 49 2.45 -16.09 -4.40
C PRO A 49 2.56 -15.06 -3.27
N LEU A 50 1.76 -14.00 -3.36
CA LEU A 50 1.65 -12.96 -2.33
C LEU A 50 1.18 -13.56 -1.01
N ALA A 51 1.69 -13.02 0.11
CA ALA A 51 1.34 -13.50 1.44
C ALA A 51 -0.02 -12.99 1.95
N ILE A 52 -0.49 -11.86 1.42
CA ILE A 52 -1.79 -11.24 1.70
C ILE A 52 -2.31 -10.55 0.45
N HIS A 53 -3.62 -10.63 0.20
CA HIS A 53 -4.27 -9.94 -0.91
C HIS A 53 -4.82 -8.58 -0.48
N ASP A 54 -4.99 -7.67 -1.44
CA ASP A 54 -5.42 -6.30 -1.14
C ASP A 54 -6.85 -6.24 -0.60
N GLU A 55 -7.70 -7.18 -0.99
CA GLU A 55 -9.08 -7.32 -0.55
C GLU A 55 -9.20 -7.71 0.94
N ASP A 56 -8.12 -8.25 1.52
CA ASP A 56 -8.03 -8.62 2.93
C ASP A 56 -7.50 -7.47 3.80
N ILE A 57 -7.24 -6.27 3.24
CA ILE A 57 -6.63 -5.14 3.94
C ILE A 57 -7.61 -3.96 3.97
N ASP A 58 -7.98 -3.49 5.16
CA ASP A 58 -8.85 -2.32 5.32
C ASP A 58 -8.19 -1.18 6.14
N VAL A 59 -6.97 -1.38 6.65
CA VAL A 59 -6.20 -0.34 7.32
C VAL A 59 -5.79 0.76 6.34
N ASP A 60 -5.91 2.02 6.78
CA ASP A 60 -5.52 3.17 5.95
C ASP A 60 -3.99 3.20 5.73
N TYR A 61 -3.55 3.96 4.73
CA TYR A 61 -2.13 4.29 4.59
C TYR A 61 -1.59 5.00 5.85
N PRO A 62 -0.26 5.02 6.04
CA PRO A 62 0.35 5.88 7.05
C PRO A 62 -0.07 7.33 6.82
N ILE A 63 -0.20 8.10 7.90
CA ILE A 63 -0.37 9.55 7.76
C ILE A 63 0.88 10.16 7.13
N ASP A 64 0.66 11.19 6.30
CA ASP A 64 1.72 11.93 5.60
C ASP A 64 2.34 13.00 6.52
N VAL A 65 2.96 12.54 7.62
CA VAL A 65 3.52 13.39 8.68
C VAL A 65 4.79 12.75 9.22
N ASP A 66 5.87 13.53 9.35
CA ASP A 66 7.12 13.06 9.94
C ASP A 66 6.99 12.84 11.46
N ASP A 67 7.78 11.90 12.01
CA ASP A 67 7.71 11.48 13.41
C ASP A 67 7.95 12.64 14.40
N GLU A 68 8.77 13.60 13.99
CA GLU A 68 9.07 14.82 14.76
C GLU A 68 7.84 15.73 14.98
N TYR A 69 6.74 15.49 14.28
CA TYR A 69 5.50 16.26 14.36
C TYR A 69 4.33 15.46 14.94
N TRP A 70 4.57 14.29 15.54
CA TRP A 70 3.52 13.48 16.16
C TRP A 70 3.04 14.04 17.49
N GLU A 71 3.87 14.82 18.17
CA GLU A 71 3.60 15.38 19.48
C GLU A 71 3.87 16.89 19.46
N ASN A 72 3.05 17.64 20.19
CA ASN A 72 3.26 19.07 20.43
C ASN A 72 2.75 19.38 21.84
N GLU A 73 3.67 19.66 22.76
CA GLU A 73 3.35 19.91 24.17
C GLU A 73 2.64 21.25 24.39
N GLU A 74 2.99 22.26 23.60
CA GLU A 74 2.45 23.62 23.71
C GLU A 74 1.03 23.72 23.14
N GLU A 75 0.80 23.05 22.00
CA GLU A 75 -0.46 23.04 21.28
C GLU A 75 -0.83 21.61 20.82
N PRO A 76 -1.51 20.81 21.67
CA PRO A 76 -1.89 19.44 21.32
C PRO A 76 -2.75 19.30 20.04
N GLY A 77 -3.40 20.39 19.60
CA GLY A 77 -4.15 20.45 18.34
C GLY A 77 -3.27 20.47 17.08
N LEU A 78 -1.96 20.68 17.23
CA LEU A 78 -0.97 20.62 16.15
C LEU A 78 -0.25 19.27 16.07
N ALA A 79 -0.54 18.33 16.98
CA ALA A 79 -0.03 16.97 16.90
C ALA A 79 -0.50 16.29 15.60
N PHE A 80 0.39 15.49 15.00
CA PHE A 80 0.17 14.82 13.72
C PHE A 80 -0.14 15.79 12.57
N ARG A 81 0.57 16.92 12.53
CA ARG A 81 0.44 17.91 11.45
C ARG A 81 1.79 18.25 10.85
N GLN A 82 1.94 17.95 9.57
CA GLN A 82 3.13 18.37 8.82
C GLN A 82 3.13 19.90 8.63
N PRO A 83 4.26 20.59 8.83
CA PRO A 83 4.36 22.02 8.58
C PRO A 83 4.09 22.40 7.12
N GLU A 84 3.49 23.57 6.91
CA GLU A 84 3.26 24.10 5.57
C GLU A 84 4.58 24.31 4.81
N GLY A 85 4.60 23.96 3.52
CA GLY A 85 5.79 24.08 2.68
C GLY A 85 6.88 23.04 2.94
N LYS A 86 6.69 22.11 3.89
CA LYS A 86 7.64 21.02 4.17
C LYS A 86 7.02 19.65 3.85
N PRO A 87 7.26 19.07 2.67
CA PRO A 87 6.84 17.70 2.38
C PRO A 87 7.36 16.70 3.42
N SER A 88 6.53 15.71 3.79
CA SER A 88 6.97 14.63 4.68
C SER A 88 7.79 13.60 3.90
N LYS A 89 8.75 12.98 4.59
CA LYS A 89 9.51 11.82 4.07
C LYS A 89 8.59 10.61 3.83
N ILE A 90 7.41 10.60 4.46
CA ILE A 90 6.43 9.52 4.38
C ILE A 90 5.58 9.63 3.11
N GLY A 91 5.45 10.82 2.52
CA GLY A 91 4.74 11.02 1.26
C GLY A 91 5.27 10.13 0.13
N GLY A 92 6.59 10.06 -0.02
CA GLY A 92 7.23 9.15 -0.98
C GLY A 92 6.96 7.69 -0.68
N PHE A 93 6.97 7.29 0.59
CA PHE A 93 6.61 5.94 1.01
C PHE A 93 5.15 5.62 0.64
N ILE A 94 4.20 6.52 0.89
CA ILE A 94 2.78 6.35 0.51
C ILE A 94 2.64 6.14 -1.01
N GLN A 95 3.37 6.91 -1.83
CA GLN A 95 3.33 6.73 -3.29
C GLN A 95 3.91 5.38 -3.73
N LEU A 96 4.97 4.89 -3.08
CA LEU A 96 5.48 3.53 -3.31
C LEU A 96 4.46 2.47 -2.93
N LEU A 97 3.68 2.65 -1.87
CA LEU A 97 2.63 1.70 -1.48
C LEU A 97 1.49 1.64 -2.51
N LYS A 98 1.10 2.79 -3.06
CA LYS A 98 0.11 2.85 -4.15
C LYS A 98 0.63 2.13 -5.41
N LEU A 99 1.88 2.36 -5.78
CA LEU A 99 2.51 1.64 -6.89
C LEU A 99 2.57 0.13 -6.61
N ALA A 100 2.90 -0.26 -5.37
CA ALA A 100 2.94 -1.65 -4.95
C ALA A 100 1.58 -2.34 -5.04
N GLN A 101 0.45 -1.63 -4.84
CA GLN A 101 -0.89 -2.17 -5.11
C GLN A 101 -1.08 -2.54 -6.58
N ILE A 102 -0.69 -1.63 -7.49
CA ILE A 102 -0.73 -1.90 -8.94
C ILE A 102 0.17 -3.09 -9.28
N HIS A 103 1.38 -3.14 -8.73
CA HIS A 103 2.28 -4.29 -8.88
C HIS A 103 1.64 -5.59 -8.39
N GLY A 104 0.97 -5.57 -7.23
CA GLY A 104 0.22 -6.71 -6.70
C GLY A 104 -0.89 -7.18 -7.66
N TYR A 105 -1.62 -6.26 -8.27
CA TYR A 105 -2.63 -6.59 -9.28
C TYR A 105 -2.00 -7.24 -10.52
N CYS A 106 -0.87 -6.71 -11.02
CA CYS A 106 -0.12 -7.33 -12.12
C CYS A 106 0.29 -8.77 -11.79
N LEU A 107 0.78 -9.01 -10.57
CA LEU A 107 1.21 -10.34 -10.13
C LEU A 107 0.04 -11.34 -10.08
N ARG A 108 -1.15 -10.89 -9.67
CA ARG A 108 -2.36 -11.73 -9.61
C ARG A 108 -3.01 -11.98 -10.96
N THR A 109 -2.81 -11.12 -11.95
CA THR A 109 -3.50 -11.19 -13.24
C THR A 109 -2.59 -11.71 -14.34
N ILE A 110 -1.58 -10.92 -14.73
CA ILE A 110 -0.69 -11.22 -15.86
C ILE A 110 0.25 -12.38 -15.52
N TYR A 111 0.73 -12.45 -14.28
CA TYR A 111 1.74 -13.43 -13.85
C TYR A 111 1.16 -14.63 -13.08
N ALA A 112 -0.16 -14.73 -12.95
CA ALA A 112 -0.76 -15.91 -12.33
C ALA A 112 -0.45 -17.19 -13.11
N ILE A 113 -0.12 -18.25 -12.37
CA ILE A 113 0.16 -19.59 -12.93
C ILE A 113 -1.10 -20.14 -13.63
N ASN A 114 -2.27 -19.93 -13.02
CA ASN A 114 -3.55 -20.36 -13.57
C ASN A 114 -4.51 -19.17 -13.71
N LYS A 115 -4.33 -18.43 -14.80
CA LYS A 115 -5.02 -17.16 -15.05
C LYS A 115 -6.53 -17.33 -15.18
N SER A 116 -7.01 -18.47 -15.69
CA SER A 116 -8.45 -18.75 -15.83
C SER A 116 -9.17 -19.03 -14.51
N LYS A 117 -8.44 -19.33 -13.41
CA LYS A 117 -9.01 -19.38 -12.06
C LYS A 117 -9.19 -18.00 -11.42
N VAL A 118 -8.43 -17.01 -11.88
CA VAL A 118 -8.48 -15.64 -11.34
C VAL A 118 -9.44 -14.79 -12.19
N ILE A 119 -9.37 -14.96 -13.52
CA ILE A 119 -10.10 -14.14 -14.48
C ILE A 119 -10.92 -15.06 -15.37
N LYS A 120 -12.24 -14.94 -15.27
CA LYS A 120 -13.16 -15.65 -16.15
C LYS A 120 -12.82 -15.29 -17.60
N ASP A 121 -12.77 -16.30 -18.46
CA ASP A 121 -12.49 -16.16 -19.89
C ASP A 121 -11.14 -15.49 -20.25
N PHE A 122 -10.11 -15.63 -19.38
CA PHE A 122 -8.75 -15.15 -19.66
C PHE A 122 -8.17 -15.63 -21.00
N HIS A 123 -8.66 -16.77 -21.53
CA HIS A 123 -8.23 -17.29 -22.82
C HIS A 123 -8.63 -16.38 -24.00
N SER A 124 -9.56 -15.43 -23.81
CA SER A 124 -9.89 -14.45 -24.84
C SER A 124 -8.84 -13.33 -24.91
N LEU A 125 -8.50 -12.91 -26.13
CA LEU A 125 -7.62 -11.77 -26.36
C LEU A 125 -8.21 -10.49 -25.76
N GLU A 126 -9.53 -10.35 -25.80
CA GLU A 126 -10.25 -9.20 -25.23
C GLU A 126 -10.04 -9.07 -23.72
N ALA A 127 -10.19 -10.17 -22.96
CA ALA A 127 -9.93 -10.16 -21.53
C ALA A 127 -8.47 -9.79 -21.22
N GLN A 128 -7.52 -10.30 -22.00
CA GLN A 128 -6.09 -9.99 -21.83
C GLN A 128 -5.79 -8.50 -22.10
N LEU A 129 -6.32 -7.95 -23.19
CA LEU A 129 -6.16 -6.54 -23.54
C LEU A 129 -6.82 -5.62 -22.51
N SER A 130 -7.99 -6.00 -21.98
CA SER A 130 -8.67 -5.23 -20.93
C SER A 130 -7.83 -5.09 -19.67
N ILE A 131 -7.19 -6.18 -19.21
CA ILE A 131 -6.32 -6.15 -18.02
C ILE A 131 -5.11 -5.24 -18.25
N VAL A 132 -4.47 -5.35 -19.41
CA VAL A 132 -3.31 -4.51 -19.75
C VAL A 132 -3.71 -3.04 -19.80
N ALA A 133 -4.86 -2.72 -20.39
CA ALA A 133 -5.38 -1.36 -20.44
C ALA A 133 -5.72 -0.81 -19.03
N GLU A 134 -6.26 -1.64 -18.15
CA GLU A 134 -6.54 -1.26 -16.75
C GLU A 134 -5.25 -0.96 -15.96
N ILE A 135 -4.22 -1.79 -16.12
CA ILE A 135 -2.90 -1.58 -15.50
C ILE A 135 -2.27 -0.30 -16.03
N ASP A 136 -2.26 -0.10 -17.35
CA ASP A 136 -1.71 1.11 -17.98
C ASP A 136 -2.43 2.38 -17.50
N SER A 137 -3.76 2.34 -17.46
CA SER A 137 -4.56 3.45 -16.93
C SER A 137 -4.26 3.73 -15.46
N SER A 138 -4.09 2.69 -14.64
CA SER A 138 -3.76 2.81 -13.22
C SER A 138 -2.37 3.42 -13.02
N LEU A 139 -1.38 3.01 -13.81
CA LEU A 139 -0.03 3.57 -13.77
C LEU A 139 -0.02 5.04 -14.21
N ASN A 140 -0.70 5.37 -15.30
CA ASN A 140 -0.80 6.75 -15.78
C ASN A 140 -1.50 7.66 -14.76
N ASN A 141 -2.57 7.17 -14.13
CA ASN A 141 -3.26 7.89 -13.06
C ASN A 141 -2.34 8.10 -11.84
N TRP A 142 -1.60 7.06 -11.44
CA TRP A 142 -0.63 7.17 -10.35
C TRP A 142 0.44 8.23 -10.64
N VAL A 143 1.03 8.23 -11.85
CA VAL A 143 2.02 9.24 -12.27
C VAL A 143 1.44 10.66 -12.21
N GLN A 144 0.20 10.85 -12.68
CA GLN A 144 -0.46 12.16 -12.68
C GLN A 144 -0.76 12.68 -11.26
N GLN A 145 -0.85 11.80 -10.26
CA GLN A 145 -1.09 12.15 -8.87
C GLN A 145 0.19 12.29 -8.04
N LEU A 146 1.37 12.10 -8.65
CA LEU A 146 2.63 12.31 -7.94
C LEU A 146 2.77 13.79 -7.58
N PRO A 147 3.09 14.12 -6.32
CA PRO A 147 3.48 15.47 -5.94
C PRO A 147 4.71 15.95 -6.71
N ASP A 148 4.75 17.22 -7.10
CA ASP A 148 5.86 17.82 -7.87
C ASP A 148 7.26 17.69 -7.23
N HIS A 149 7.31 17.43 -5.92
CA HIS A 149 8.55 17.31 -5.16
C HIS A 149 9.13 15.88 -5.15
N LEU A 150 8.48 14.92 -5.81
CA LEU A 150 8.91 13.52 -5.93
C LEU A 150 9.40 13.19 -7.35
#